data_AF-D4F445-F1
#
_entry.id   AF-D4F445-F1
#
_cell.length_a   1.000
_cell.length_b   1.000
_cell.length_c   1.000
_cell.angle_alpha   90.00
_cell.angle_beta   90.00
_cell.angle_gamma   90.00
#
_symmetry.space_group_name_H-M   'P 1'
#
loop_
_entity.id
_entity.type
_entity.pdbx_description
1 polymer ?
#
loop_
_entity_poly.entity_id
_entity_poly.type
_entity_poly.pdbx_seq_one_letter_code
_entity_poly.pdbx_strand_id
1 'polypeptide(L)'
;PLSMGYATLLHMQQGVALGRILPIVMLGSLTAIVIAGSLNMLGKRFPHLTGEGELMPRRAGDNATQMAALTDTGSDKLDISALASGALLAVLLYMVGMLGHRLIGLPAPVGMLFVAVLIKLAHGVSPRIMQGSQIVYHFFRTSVTYPILFAVGVAITPWQELVNAFTLANLAVIVSTVVTLVATGFIVGKRIGMHPIDVAIVSCCQSGQGGTGDVAILTAGNRMALMPFAQIATRIGGAINVSLALLFLGKVLL
;
A
#
# COMPACT_ATOMS: atom_id res chain seq x y z
N PRO A 1 -1.04 -6.22 16.84
CA PRO A 1 -2.42 -6.63 17.21
C PRO A 1 -2.60 -8.16 17.17
N LEU A 2 -2.21 -8.84 16.07
CA LEU A 2 -2.27 -10.31 15.99
C LEU A 2 -1.49 -11.01 17.10
N SER A 3 -0.25 -10.61 17.34
CA SER A 3 0.57 -11.18 18.42
C SER A 3 -0.03 -10.99 19.82
N MET A 4 -0.71 -9.86 20.07
CA MET A 4 -1.46 -9.65 21.31
C MET A 4 -2.69 -10.57 21.39
N GLY A 5 -3.47 -10.68 20.31
CA GLY A 5 -4.63 -11.54 20.27
C GLY A 5 -4.29 -13.02 20.46
N TYR A 6 -3.22 -13.51 19.83
CA TYR A 6 -2.72 -14.87 20.04
C TYR A 6 -2.17 -15.07 21.45
N ALA A 7 -1.47 -14.09 22.02
CA ALA A 7 -1.01 -14.17 23.40
C ALA A 7 -2.16 -14.35 24.40
N THR A 8 -3.25 -13.60 24.21
CA THR A 8 -4.45 -13.68 25.06
C THR A 8 -5.21 -15.00 24.86
N LEU A 9 -5.41 -15.44 23.62
CA LEU A 9 -6.21 -16.63 23.30
C LEU A 9 -5.46 -17.95 23.54
N LEU A 10 -4.15 -17.99 23.28
CA LEU A 10 -3.33 -19.21 23.39
C LEU A 10 -2.48 -19.26 24.67
N HIS A 11 -2.72 -18.34 25.61
CA HIS A 11 -1.99 -18.22 26.88
C HIS A 11 -0.45 -18.24 26.72
N MET A 12 0.04 -17.56 25.68
CA MET A 12 1.48 -17.48 25.38
C MET A 12 2.01 -16.06 25.52
N GLN A 13 3.33 -15.91 25.67
CA GLN A 13 3.95 -14.59 25.70
C GLN A 13 3.87 -13.91 24.33
N GLN A 14 3.53 -12.61 24.29
CA GLN A 14 3.41 -11.83 23.05
C GLN A 14 4.70 -11.84 22.22
N GLY A 15 5.87 -11.79 22.88
CA GLY A 15 7.16 -11.85 22.18
C GLY A 15 7.36 -13.14 21.38
N VAL A 16 6.92 -14.28 21.94
CA VAL A 16 6.98 -15.59 21.27
C VAL A 16 6.04 -15.63 20.06
N ALA A 17 4.81 -15.12 20.21
CA ALA A 17 3.86 -15.01 19.10
C ALA A 17 4.40 -14.10 17.99
N LEU A 18 5.00 -12.96 18.36
CA LEU A 18 5.59 -12.02 17.42
C LEU A 18 6.76 -12.64 16.64
N GLY A 19 7.69 -13.33 17.32
CA GLY A 19 8.83 -14.00 16.69
C GLY A 19 8.43 -15.14 15.75
N ARG A 20 7.24 -15.73 15.91
CA ARG A 20 6.69 -16.70 14.95
C ARG A 20 6.06 -16.04 13.72
N ILE A 21 5.44 -14.88 13.89
CA ILE A 21 4.71 -14.18 12.82
C ILE A 21 5.67 -13.42 11.90
N LEU A 22 6.66 -12.73 12.47
CA LEU A 22 7.56 -11.82 11.74
C LEU A 22 8.21 -12.47 10.51
N PRO A 23 8.88 -13.63 10.62
CA PRO A 23 9.50 -14.26 9.46
C PRO A 23 8.52 -14.59 8.31
N ILE A 24 7.33 -15.07 8.67
CA ILE A 24 6.30 -15.48 7.71
C ILE A 24 5.78 -14.28 6.93
N VAL A 25 5.52 -13.16 7.63
CA VAL A 25 5.08 -11.90 7.01
C VAL A 25 6.14 -11.36 6.06
N MET A 26 7.41 -11.44 6.42
CA MET A 26 8.51 -10.97 5.58
C MET A 26 8.68 -11.81 4.31
N LEU A 27 8.66 -13.13 4.43
CA LEU A 27 8.68 -14.03 3.26
C LEU A 27 7.45 -13.84 2.37
N GLY A 28 6.28 -13.56 2.96
CA GLY A 28 5.07 -13.16 2.24
C GLY A 28 5.27 -11.89 1.44
N SER A 29 5.87 -10.86 2.05
CA SER A 29 6.18 -9.60 1.38
C SER A 29 7.17 -9.78 0.23
N LEU A 30 8.22 -10.60 0.39
CA LEU A 30 9.15 -10.91 -0.70
C LEU A 30 8.46 -11.63 -1.86
N THR A 31 7.63 -12.62 -1.55
CA THR A 31 6.84 -13.35 -2.54
C THR A 31 5.91 -12.40 -3.30
N ALA A 32 5.27 -11.47 -2.59
CA ALA A 32 4.39 -10.45 -3.16
C ALA A 32 5.14 -9.50 -4.11
N ILE A 33 6.36 -9.08 -3.76
CA ILE A 33 7.22 -8.25 -4.62
C ILE A 33 7.53 -8.97 -5.93
N VAL A 34 7.92 -10.26 -5.87
CA VAL A 34 8.21 -11.07 -7.06
C VAL A 34 6.97 -11.25 -7.94
N ILE A 35 5.81 -11.52 -7.33
CA ILE A 35 4.54 -11.66 -8.06
C ILE A 35 4.12 -10.33 -8.69
N ALA A 36 4.25 -9.19 -8.00
CA ALA A 36 3.92 -7.88 -8.55
C ALA A 36 4.82 -7.49 -9.74
N GLY A 37 6.12 -7.78 -9.68
CA GLY A 37 7.03 -7.63 -10.82
C GLY A 37 6.62 -8.53 -11.99
N SER A 38 6.23 -9.77 -11.71
CA SER A 38 5.74 -10.72 -12.71
C SER A 38 4.42 -10.26 -13.36
N LEU A 39 3.50 -9.70 -12.57
CA LEU A 39 2.25 -9.13 -13.05
C LEU A 39 2.47 -7.90 -13.95
N ASN A 40 3.45 -7.06 -13.63
CA ASN A 40 3.85 -5.94 -14.48
C ASN A 40 4.39 -6.42 -15.84
N MET A 41 5.23 -7.46 -15.85
CA MET A 41 5.67 -8.09 -17.09
C MET A 41 4.48 -8.66 -17.89
N LEU A 42 3.52 -9.29 -17.22
CA LEU A 42 2.31 -9.82 -17.84
C LEU A 42 1.42 -8.70 -18.42
N GLY A 43 1.28 -7.58 -17.71
CA GLY A 43 0.51 -6.42 -18.18
C GLY A 43 1.11 -5.76 -19.41
N LYS A 44 2.44 -5.67 -19.48
CA LYS A 44 3.13 -5.20 -20.70
C LYS A 44 2.91 -6.13 -21.89
N ARG A 45 2.77 -7.44 -21.66
CA ARG A 45 2.48 -8.42 -22.71
C ARG A 45 1.00 -8.43 -23.12
N PHE A 46 0.09 -8.15 -22.19
CA PHE A 46 -1.35 -8.10 -22.42
C PHE A 46 -1.95 -6.76 -21.98
N PRO A 47 -1.82 -5.71 -22.82
CA PRO A 47 -2.27 -4.35 -22.48
C PRO A 47 -3.75 -4.24 -22.13
N HIS A 48 -4.60 -5.14 -22.65
CA HIS A 48 -6.03 -5.14 -22.37
C HIS A 48 -6.39 -5.48 -20.90
N LEU A 49 -5.44 -5.97 -20.10
CA LEU A 49 -5.64 -6.36 -18.70
C LEU A 49 -5.08 -5.34 -17.69
N THR A 50 -4.41 -4.28 -18.17
CA THR A 50 -3.73 -3.26 -17.36
C THR A 50 -4.27 -1.87 -17.70
N GLY A 51 -4.38 -1.02 -16.69
CA GLY A 51 -4.64 0.42 -16.82
C GLY A 51 -3.39 1.26 -16.61
N GLU A 52 -2.20 0.63 -16.52
CA GLU A 52 -0.91 1.30 -16.28
C GLU A 52 -0.90 2.25 -15.07
N GLY A 53 -1.62 1.89 -13.99
CA GLY A 53 -1.78 2.74 -12.81
C GLY A 53 -3.15 3.40 -12.68
N GLU A 54 -4.07 3.15 -13.61
CA GLU A 54 -5.50 3.46 -13.46
C GLU A 54 -6.29 2.21 -13.07
N LEU A 55 -7.11 2.29 -12.01
CA LEU A 55 -7.91 1.16 -11.53
C LEU A 55 -9.22 0.98 -12.29
N MET A 56 -9.83 2.08 -12.73
CA MET A 56 -11.11 2.06 -13.44
C MET A 56 -10.88 2.38 -14.92
N PRO A 57 -11.50 1.64 -15.85
CA PRO A 57 -11.49 2.01 -17.25
C PRO A 57 -12.09 3.39 -17.45
N ARG A 58 -11.41 4.22 -18.24
CA ARG A 58 -11.85 5.57 -18.55
C ARG A 58 -13.23 5.55 -19.20
N ARG A 59 -14.23 6.19 -18.59
CA ARG A 59 -15.55 6.37 -19.23
C ARG A 59 -15.42 7.40 -20.36
N ALA A 60 -16.03 7.11 -21.50
CA ALA A 60 -16.15 8.06 -22.61
C ALA A 60 -16.94 9.29 -22.12
N GLY A 61 -16.23 10.38 -21.81
CA GLY A 61 -16.79 11.59 -21.20
C GLY A 61 -15.92 12.20 -20.09
N ASP A 62 -14.97 11.45 -19.52
CA ASP A 62 -13.99 12.01 -18.58
C ASP A 62 -12.91 12.79 -19.35
N ASN A 63 -13.23 14.05 -19.63
CA ASN A 63 -12.28 15.02 -20.16
C ASN A 63 -11.02 15.05 -19.29
N ALA A 64 -9.88 14.97 -19.95
CA ALA A 64 -8.58 14.98 -19.35
C ALA A 64 -8.28 16.31 -18.65
N THR A 65 -8.44 16.32 -17.33
CA THR A 65 -7.81 17.33 -16.47
C THR A 65 -7.41 16.65 -15.17
N GLN A 66 -6.20 16.07 -15.13
CA GLN A 66 -5.29 16.21 -13.97
C GLN A 66 -3.96 15.42 -14.02
N MET A 67 -3.72 14.49 -14.96
CA MET A 67 -2.41 13.79 -14.99
C MET A 67 -1.59 13.91 -16.28
N ALA A 68 -2.19 14.31 -17.42
CA ALA A 68 -1.48 14.41 -18.70
C ALA A 68 -1.24 15.86 -19.20
N ALA A 69 -1.79 16.88 -18.53
CA ALA A 69 -1.77 18.27 -18.98
C ALA A 69 -0.75 19.15 -18.23
N LEU A 70 0.42 18.61 -17.83
CA LEU A 70 1.47 19.40 -17.18
C LEU A 70 2.85 19.26 -17.83
N THR A 71 2.94 18.61 -19.00
CA THR A 71 4.14 18.70 -19.84
C THR A 71 4.21 19.97 -20.67
N ASP A 72 3.22 20.89 -20.58
CA ASP A 72 3.25 22.11 -21.36
C ASP A 72 2.56 23.30 -20.67
N THR A 73 3.06 23.67 -19.49
CA THR A 73 2.97 25.07 -19.06
C THR A 73 4.37 25.53 -18.68
N GLY A 74 4.92 26.32 -19.58
CA GLY A 74 6.08 27.21 -19.52
C GLY A 74 6.87 27.27 -18.22
N SER A 75 8.18 27.32 -18.42
CA SER A 75 9.18 27.85 -17.48
C SER A 75 8.60 28.90 -16.52
N ASP A 76 8.28 28.49 -15.31
CA ASP A 76 8.24 29.40 -14.19
C ASP A 76 9.01 28.75 -13.06
N LYS A 77 9.83 29.57 -12.41
CA LYS A 77 10.86 29.14 -11.45
C LYS A 77 10.24 28.15 -10.47
N LEU A 78 10.95 27.04 -10.21
CA LEU A 78 10.62 26.09 -9.16
C LEU A 78 10.31 26.87 -7.87
N ASP A 79 9.03 27.04 -7.58
CA ASP A 79 8.60 27.91 -6.49
C ASP A 79 8.80 27.14 -5.19
N ILE A 80 9.94 27.40 -4.55
CA ILE A 80 10.33 26.79 -3.27
C ILE A 80 9.24 27.01 -2.22
N SER A 81 8.50 28.11 -2.29
CA SER A 81 7.38 28.38 -1.38
C SER A 81 6.21 27.43 -1.63
N ALA A 82 5.89 27.14 -2.89
CA ALA A 82 4.87 26.14 -3.25
C ALA A 82 5.30 24.74 -2.77
N LEU A 83 6.56 24.35 -2.98
CA LEU A 83 7.11 23.08 -2.49
C LEU A 83 6.99 22.97 -0.96
N ALA A 84 7.45 23.99 -0.23
CA ALA A 84 7.37 24.03 1.23
C ALA A 84 5.92 23.98 1.72
N SER A 85 5.00 24.68 1.05
CA SER A 85 3.57 24.66 1.40
C SER A 85 2.93 23.29 1.18
N GLY A 86 3.31 22.57 0.11
CA GLY A 86 2.85 21.20 -0.15
C GLY A 86 3.38 20.21 0.88
N ALA A 87 4.67 20.35 1.26
CA ALA A 87 5.28 19.53 2.30
C ALA A 87 4.62 19.78 3.67
N LEU A 88 4.41 21.05 4.02
CA LEU A 88 3.74 21.43 5.26
C LEU A 88 2.30 20.90 5.30
N LEU A 89 1.56 21.00 4.19
CA LEU A 89 0.22 20.44 4.08
C LEU A 89 0.24 18.92 4.34
N ALA A 90 1.16 18.19 3.73
CA ALA A 90 1.28 16.74 3.95
C ALA A 90 1.54 16.39 5.44
N VAL A 91 2.42 17.13 6.11
CA VAL A 91 2.71 16.97 7.54
C VAL A 91 1.48 17.29 8.39
N LEU A 92 0.79 18.41 8.10
CA LEU A 92 -0.42 18.82 8.83
C LEU A 92 -1.55 17.80 8.67
N LEU A 93 -1.80 17.32 7.45
CA LEU A 93 -2.81 16.29 7.19
C LEU A 93 -2.49 14.99 7.94
N TYR A 94 -1.21 14.61 8.01
CA TYR A 94 -0.79 13.46 8.79
C TYR A 94 -0.97 13.68 10.30
N MET A 95 -0.67 14.88 10.82
CA MET A 95 -0.92 15.22 12.22
C MET A 95 -2.41 15.18 12.57
N VAL A 96 -3.28 15.67 11.68
CA VAL A 96 -4.74 15.55 11.84
C VAL A 96 -5.16 14.07 11.79
N GLY A 97 -4.58 13.27 10.89
CA GLY A 97 -4.80 11.82 10.86
C GLY A 97 -4.38 11.12 12.15
N MET A 98 -3.26 11.51 12.75
CA MET A 98 -2.79 11.04 14.06
C MET A 98 -3.73 11.43 15.20
N LEU A 99 -4.29 12.64 15.17
CA LEU A 99 -5.30 13.07 16.14
C LEU A 99 -6.58 12.25 16.00
N GLY A 100 -7.03 12.01 14.77
CA GLY A 100 -8.13 11.09 14.47
C GLY A 100 -7.85 9.69 15.02
N HIS A 101 -6.63 9.16 14.82
CA HIS A 101 -6.25 7.85 15.36
C HIS A 101 -6.46 7.74 16.87
N ARG A 102 -6.14 8.79 17.64
CA ARG A 102 -6.33 8.81 19.10
C ARG A 102 -7.81 8.83 19.53
N LEU A 103 -8.69 9.44 18.73
CA LEU A 103 -10.11 9.61 19.08
C LEU A 103 -10.99 8.43 18.64
N ILE A 104 -10.78 7.93 17.42
CA ILE A 104 -11.64 6.92 16.79
C ILE A 104 -10.91 5.60 16.49
N GLY A 105 -9.61 5.50 16.80
CA GLY A 105 -8.81 4.28 16.57
C GLY A 105 -8.45 4.01 15.11
N LEU A 106 -8.94 4.80 14.14
CA LEU A 106 -8.62 4.63 12.72
C LEU A 106 -7.12 4.84 12.46
N PRO A 107 -6.43 4.00 11.67
CA PRO A 107 -5.02 4.19 11.36
C PRO A 107 -4.72 5.57 10.77
N ALA A 108 -3.69 6.26 11.28
CA ALA A 108 -3.38 7.64 10.92
C ALA A 108 -3.27 7.90 9.39
N PRO A 109 -2.62 7.05 8.56
CA PRO A 109 -2.61 7.24 7.10
C PRO A 109 -3.99 7.17 6.44
N VAL A 110 -4.90 6.33 6.96
CA VAL A 110 -6.28 6.23 6.46
C VAL A 110 -7.06 7.48 6.83
N GLY A 111 -6.94 7.94 8.08
CA GLY A 111 -7.55 9.19 8.53
C GLY A 111 -7.06 10.40 7.73
N MET A 112 -5.75 10.47 7.48
CA MET A 112 -5.14 11.47 6.59
C MET A 112 -5.80 11.48 5.20
N LEU A 113 -6.01 10.30 4.59
CA LEU A 113 -6.63 10.20 3.27
C LEU A 113 -8.07 10.72 3.26
N PHE A 114 -8.88 10.35 4.25
CA PHE A 114 -10.25 10.87 4.37
C PHE A 114 -10.28 12.39 4.50
N VAL A 115 -9.42 12.96 5.36
CA VAL A 115 -9.32 14.41 5.54
C VAL A 115 -8.85 15.10 4.24
N ALA A 116 -7.86 14.52 3.57
CA ALA A 116 -7.36 15.05 2.29
C ALA A 116 -8.46 15.06 1.20
N VAL A 117 -9.25 13.98 1.12
CA VAL A 117 -10.39 13.90 0.18
C VAL A 117 -11.47 14.92 0.55
N LEU A 118 -11.84 15.04 1.82
CA LEU A 118 -12.84 16.02 2.27
C LEU A 118 -12.42 17.45 1.93
N ILE A 119 -11.17 17.81 2.22
CA ILE A 119 -10.63 19.13 1.87
C ILE A 119 -10.62 19.34 0.36
N LYS A 120 -10.27 18.31 -0.44
CA LYS A 120 -10.30 18.38 -1.90
C LYS A 120 -11.71 18.60 -2.43
N LEU A 121 -12.71 17.90 -1.91
CA LEU A 121 -14.12 18.05 -2.29
C LEU A 121 -14.69 19.42 -1.88
N ALA A 122 -14.25 19.96 -0.75
CA ALA A 122 -14.59 21.30 -0.28
C ALA A 122 -13.84 22.42 -1.02
N HIS A 123 -12.99 22.10 -2.01
CA HIS A 123 -12.11 23.04 -2.70
C HIS A 123 -11.20 23.86 -1.75
N GLY A 124 -10.85 23.29 -0.59
CA GLY A 124 -10.09 23.97 0.47
C GLY A 124 -8.59 24.11 0.22
N VAL A 125 -8.08 23.60 -0.92
CA VAL A 125 -6.65 23.67 -1.28
C VAL A 125 -6.48 24.52 -2.53
N SER A 126 -5.65 25.56 -2.43
CA SER A 126 -5.36 26.42 -3.58
C SER A 126 -4.57 25.68 -4.68
N PRO A 127 -4.70 26.08 -5.95
CA PRO A 127 -3.96 25.45 -7.05
C PRO A 127 -2.44 25.42 -6.84
N ARG A 128 -1.88 26.46 -6.21
CA ARG A 128 -0.45 26.57 -5.90
C ARG A 128 0.01 25.50 -4.90
N ILE A 129 -0.76 25.25 -3.83
CA ILE A 129 -0.44 24.20 -2.86
C ILE A 129 -0.61 22.81 -3.48
N MET A 130 -1.60 22.64 -4.36
CA MET A 130 -1.80 21.38 -5.08
C MET A 130 -0.60 21.06 -5.98
N GLN A 131 -0.13 22.02 -6.77
CA GLN A 131 1.08 21.88 -7.58
C GLN A 131 2.31 21.58 -6.71
N GLY A 132 2.51 22.34 -5.62
CA GLY A 132 3.58 22.09 -4.66
C GLY A 132 3.56 20.66 -4.09
N SER A 133 2.38 20.16 -3.75
CA SER A 133 2.20 18.79 -3.26
C SER A 133 2.56 17.72 -4.31
N GLN A 134 2.26 17.98 -5.59
CA GLN A 134 2.66 17.08 -6.68
C GLN A 134 4.18 17.06 -6.87
N ILE A 135 4.85 18.20 -6.75
CA ILE A 135 6.32 18.28 -6.82
C ILE A 135 6.94 17.50 -5.64
N VAL A 136 6.42 17.67 -4.42
CA VAL A 136 6.87 16.89 -3.26
C VAL A 136 6.68 15.39 -3.52
N TYR A 137 5.51 14.97 -3.99
CA TYR A 137 5.24 13.57 -4.32
C TYR A 137 6.22 13.04 -5.37
N HIS A 138 6.47 13.77 -6.45
CA HIS A 138 7.42 13.38 -7.48
C HIS A 138 8.86 13.26 -6.94
N PHE A 139 9.29 14.20 -6.09
CA PHE A 139 10.60 14.14 -5.44
C PHE A 139 10.76 12.87 -4.60
N PHE A 140 9.78 12.53 -3.76
CA PHE A 140 9.82 11.31 -2.93
C PHE A 140 9.77 10.04 -3.77
N ARG A 141 8.92 10.02 -4.80
CA ARG A 141 8.80 8.88 -5.73
C ARG A 141 10.12 8.61 -6.47
N THR A 142 10.76 9.64 -6.99
CA THR A 142 11.91 9.48 -7.89
C THR A 142 13.24 9.40 -7.13
N SER A 143 13.43 10.25 -6.12
CA SER A 143 14.73 10.39 -5.45
C SER A 143 14.82 9.63 -4.14
N VAL A 144 13.73 9.53 -3.38
CA VAL A 144 13.76 9.02 -1.99
C VAL A 144 13.35 7.55 -1.89
N THR A 145 12.54 7.05 -2.81
CA THR A 145 12.00 5.69 -2.76
C THR A 145 13.09 4.62 -2.74
N TYR A 146 14.08 4.67 -3.65
CA TYR A 146 15.16 3.66 -3.68
C TYR A 146 16.07 3.71 -2.43
N PRO A 147 16.52 4.89 -1.95
CA PRO A 147 17.22 4.98 -0.67
C PRO A 147 16.43 4.41 0.52
N ILE A 148 15.11 4.66 0.59
CA ILE A 148 14.26 4.09 1.65
C ILE A 148 14.22 2.57 1.53
N LEU A 149 14.00 2.02 0.34
CA LEU A 149 13.96 0.56 0.13
C LEU A 149 15.28 -0.10 0.51
N PHE A 150 16.41 0.53 0.18
CA PHE A 150 17.73 0.09 0.61
C PHE A 150 17.88 0.12 2.14
N ALA A 151 17.52 1.22 2.79
CA ALA A 151 17.58 1.35 4.24
C ALA A 151 16.69 0.30 4.94
N VAL A 152 15.49 0.04 4.43
CA VAL A 152 14.60 -1.02 4.94
C VAL A 152 15.23 -2.40 4.80
N GLY A 153 15.84 -2.70 3.65
CA GLY A 153 16.51 -3.97 3.40
C GLY A 153 17.71 -4.21 4.31
N VAL A 154 18.51 -3.18 4.58
CA VAL A 154 19.75 -3.32 5.38
C VAL A 154 19.51 -3.19 6.88
N ALA A 155 18.70 -2.22 7.31
CA ALA A 155 18.60 -1.85 8.73
C ALA A 155 17.37 -2.45 9.44
N ILE A 156 16.27 -2.70 8.72
CA ILE A 156 14.98 -3.09 9.33
C ILE A 156 14.67 -4.58 9.14
N THR A 157 15.25 -5.23 8.14
CA THR A 157 14.94 -6.62 7.76
C THR A 157 15.74 -7.60 8.63
N PRO A 158 15.12 -8.37 9.57
CA PRO A 158 15.83 -9.40 10.32
C PRO A 158 16.13 -10.63 9.44
N TRP A 159 17.29 -10.59 8.78
CA TRP A 159 17.74 -11.64 7.86
C TRP A 159 17.85 -13.02 8.50
N GLN A 160 18.27 -13.11 9.76
CA GLN A 160 18.40 -14.39 10.46
C GLN A 160 17.03 -15.06 10.67
N GLU A 161 16.02 -14.28 11.06
CA GLU A 161 14.65 -14.77 11.22
C GLU A 161 14.08 -15.27 9.89
N LEU A 162 14.36 -14.55 8.80
CA LEU A 162 13.92 -14.91 7.45
C LEU A 162 14.51 -16.24 6.99
N VAL A 163 15.82 -16.45 7.20
CA VAL A 163 16.50 -17.72 6.88
C VAL A 163 15.94 -18.86 7.73
N ASN A 164 15.70 -18.63 9.02
CA ASN A 164 15.18 -19.66 9.92
C ASN A 164 13.76 -20.12 9.54
N ALA A 165 12.96 -19.24 8.94
CA ALA A 165 11.61 -19.59 8.47
C ALA A 165 11.57 -20.22 7.09
N PHE A 166 12.71 -20.31 6.40
CA PHE A 166 12.85 -20.87 5.07
C PHE A 166 12.77 -22.41 5.11
N THR A 167 11.56 -22.93 5.28
CA THR A 167 11.24 -24.35 5.17
C THR A 167 10.32 -24.59 3.98
N LEU A 168 10.41 -25.78 3.38
CA LEU A 168 9.60 -26.11 2.20
C LEU A 168 8.09 -26.02 2.48
N ALA A 169 7.68 -26.44 3.68
CA ALA A 169 6.29 -26.35 4.14
C ALA A 169 5.83 -24.89 4.27
N ASN A 170 6.61 -24.03 4.94
CA ASN A 170 6.27 -22.62 5.08
C ASN A 170 6.20 -21.92 3.72
N LEU A 171 7.17 -22.20 2.84
CA LEU A 171 7.21 -21.59 1.51
C LEU A 171 5.98 -21.98 0.68
N ALA A 172 5.57 -23.25 0.70
CA ALA A 172 4.38 -23.70 0.00
C ALA A 172 3.11 -23.00 0.49
N VAL A 173 2.94 -22.87 1.82
CA VAL A 173 1.78 -22.16 2.42
C VAL A 173 1.80 -20.68 2.07
N ILE A 174 2.96 -20.02 2.17
CA ILE A 174 3.09 -18.59 1.87
C ILE A 174 2.80 -18.33 0.39
N VAL A 175 3.45 -19.05 -0.52
CA VAL A 175 3.28 -18.86 -1.96
C VAL A 175 1.83 -19.13 -2.36
N SER A 176 1.23 -20.23 -1.89
CA SER A 176 -0.18 -20.52 -2.19
C SER A 176 -1.14 -19.45 -1.65
N THR A 177 -0.88 -18.91 -0.46
CA THR A 177 -1.70 -17.84 0.13
C THR A 177 -1.59 -16.56 -0.68
N VAL A 178 -0.38 -16.10 -1.02
CA VAL A 178 -0.17 -14.86 -1.79
C VAL A 178 -0.74 -15.01 -3.21
N VAL A 179 -0.52 -16.16 -3.87
CA VAL A 179 -1.10 -16.44 -5.19
C VAL A 179 -2.62 -16.45 -5.15
N THR A 180 -3.23 -17.06 -4.13
CA THR A 180 -4.70 -17.08 -3.96
C THR A 180 -5.24 -15.66 -3.77
N LEU A 181 -4.57 -14.84 -2.97
CA LEU A 181 -4.95 -13.45 -2.74
C LEU A 181 -4.89 -12.64 -4.04
N VAL A 182 -3.80 -12.77 -4.79
CA VAL A 182 -3.59 -12.11 -6.08
C VAL A 182 -4.61 -12.56 -7.12
N ALA A 183 -4.83 -13.87 -7.24
CA ALA A 183 -5.80 -14.44 -8.15
C ALA A 183 -7.23 -13.98 -7.84
N THR A 184 -7.58 -13.91 -6.55
CA THR A 184 -8.88 -13.39 -6.12
C THR A 184 -9.04 -11.93 -6.52
N GLY A 185 -8.03 -11.10 -6.26
CA GLY A 185 -8.01 -9.70 -6.69
C GLY A 185 -8.17 -9.54 -8.20
N PHE A 186 -7.47 -10.37 -8.99
CA PHE A 186 -7.57 -10.38 -10.45
C PHE A 186 -8.99 -10.74 -10.94
N ILE A 187 -9.57 -11.83 -10.41
CA ILE A 187 -10.88 -12.33 -10.83
C ILE A 187 -11.99 -11.36 -10.43
N VAL A 188 -11.97 -10.90 -9.18
CA VAL A 188 -12.97 -9.96 -8.65
C VAL A 188 -12.86 -8.61 -9.36
N GLY A 189 -11.64 -8.10 -9.55
CA GLY A 189 -11.40 -6.87 -10.31
C GLY A 189 -11.98 -6.95 -11.72
N LYS A 190 -11.75 -8.07 -12.43
CA LYS A 190 -12.33 -8.30 -13.76
C LYS A 190 -13.86 -8.32 -13.74
N ARG A 191 -14.49 -8.93 -12.72
CA ARG A 191 -15.97 -8.98 -12.61
C ARG A 191 -16.61 -7.63 -12.33
N ILE A 192 -15.93 -6.76 -11.60
CA ILE A 192 -16.42 -5.41 -11.28
C ILE A 192 -16.12 -4.43 -12.43
N GLY A 193 -15.41 -4.87 -13.47
CA GLY A 193 -15.07 -4.05 -14.63
C GLY A 193 -13.88 -3.12 -14.39
N MET A 194 -13.01 -3.45 -13.42
CA MET A 194 -11.76 -2.74 -13.15
C MET A 194 -10.60 -3.37 -13.94
N HIS A 195 -9.46 -2.68 -14.05
CA HIS A 195 -8.25 -3.25 -14.66
C HIS A 195 -7.69 -4.37 -13.75
N PRO A 196 -7.77 -5.65 -14.18
CA PRO A 196 -7.56 -6.76 -13.26
C PRO A 196 -6.11 -6.88 -12.77
N ILE A 197 -5.12 -6.44 -13.55
CA ILE A 197 -3.71 -6.47 -13.12
C ILE A 197 -3.44 -5.42 -12.04
N ASP A 198 -3.97 -4.20 -12.19
CA ASP A 198 -3.79 -3.12 -11.22
C ASP A 198 -4.50 -3.44 -9.90
N VAL A 199 -5.70 -4.03 -9.97
CA VAL A 199 -6.42 -4.54 -8.78
C VAL A 199 -5.66 -5.70 -8.13
N ALA A 200 -5.09 -6.60 -8.92
CA ALA A 200 -4.29 -7.71 -8.41
C ALA A 200 -3.03 -7.21 -7.69
N ILE A 201 -2.35 -6.19 -8.21
CA ILE A 201 -1.19 -5.56 -7.57
C ILE A 201 -1.61 -4.86 -6.25
N VAL A 202 -2.71 -4.11 -6.25
CA VAL A 202 -3.25 -3.49 -5.02
C VAL A 202 -3.66 -4.54 -3.98
N SER A 203 -4.22 -5.66 -4.43
CA SER A 203 -4.53 -6.78 -3.53
C SER A 203 -3.24 -7.36 -2.96
N CYS A 204 -2.23 -7.60 -3.79
CA CYS A 204 -0.91 -8.10 -3.40
C CYS A 204 -0.28 -7.30 -2.26
N CYS A 205 -0.50 -5.98 -2.21
CA CYS A 205 -0.02 -5.11 -1.13
C CYS A 205 -0.46 -5.55 0.27
N GLN A 206 -1.60 -6.23 0.42
CA GLN A 206 -2.05 -6.79 1.72
C GLN A 206 -1.14 -7.89 2.26
N SER A 207 -0.33 -8.53 1.41
CA SER A 207 0.70 -9.48 1.82
C SER A 207 2.02 -8.80 2.20
N GLY A 208 2.15 -7.49 1.99
CA GLY A 208 3.31 -6.70 2.34
C GLY A 208 3.38 -6.33 3.82
N GLN A 209 4.58 -5.96 4.29
CA GLN A 209 4.81 -5.49 5.65
C GLN A 209 4.29 -4.04 5.86
N GLY A 210 2.99 -3.83 5.75
CA GLY A 210 2.39 -2.50 5.89
C GLY A 210 2.85 -1.53 4.79
N GLY A 211 2.94 -0.24 5.13
CA GLY A 211 3.23 0.81 4.14
C GLY A 211 4.60 0.71 3.46
N THR A 212 5.62 0.14 4.11
CA THR A 212 6.93 -0.10 3.47
C THR A 212 6.85 -1.24 2.46
N GLY A 213 6.09 -2.29 2.77
CA GLY A 213 5.75 -3.36 1.83
C GLY A 213 4.94 -2.84 0.64
N ASP A 214 3.96 -1.97 0.88
CA ASP A 214 3.17 -1.34 -0.19
C ASP A 214 4.08 -0.59 -1.19
N VAL A 215 5.03 0.20 -0.68
CA VAL A 215 6.02 0.90 -1.53
C VAL A 215 6.83 -0.10 -2.35
N ALA A 216 7.39 -1.14 -1.73
CA ALA A 216 8.22 -2.12 -2.43
C ALA A 216 7.44 -2.87 -3.53
N ILE A 217 6.22 -3.29 -3.22
CA ILE A 217 5.33 -4.03 -4.14
C ILE A 217 4.90 -3.14 -5.31
N LEU A 218 4.47 -1.89 -5.03
CA LEU A 218 4.06 -0.95 -6.06
C LEU A 218 5.24 -0.48 -6.93
N THR A 219 6.43 -0.35 -6.35
CA THR A 219 7.66 -0.07 -7.11
C THR A 219 7.99 -1.23 -8.04
N ALA A 220 7.94 -2.48 -7.56
CA ALA A 220 8.16 -3.67 -8.41
C ALA A 220 7.11 -3.81 -9.52
N GLY A 221 5.84 -3.48 -9.21
CA GLY A 221 4.75 -3.44 -10.16
C GLY A 221 4.78 -2.24 -11.12
N ASN A 222 5.62 -1.24 -10.90
CA ASN A 222 5.59 0.07 -11.58
C ASN A 222 4.21 0.77 -11.51
N ARG A 223 3.60 0.80 -10.31
CA ARG A 223 2.25 1.31 -10.03
C ARG A 223 2.17 2.25 -8.82
N MET A 224 3.21 3.06 -8.57
CA MET A 224 3.26 3.99 -7.42
C MET A 224 2.06 4.97 -7.33
N ALA A 225 1.36 5.23 -8.44
CA ALA A 225 0.13 6.01 -8.46
C ALA A 225 -1.00 5.37 -7.64
N LEU A 226 -0.98 4.04 -7.46
CA LEU A 226 -1.98 3.27 -6.71
C LEU A 226 -1.74 3.26 -5.19
N MET A 227 -0.71 3.96 -4.71
CA MET A 227 -0.36 4.02 -3.29
C MET A 227 -1.55 4.37 -2.36
N PRO A 228 -2.43 5.33 -2.68
CA PRO A 228 -3.61 5.60 -1.84
C PRO A 228 -4.52 4.38 -1.68
N PHE A 229 -4.74 3.62 -2.75
CA PHE A 229 -5.57 2.41 -2.72
C PHE A 229 -4.90 1.26 -1.97
N ALA A 230 -3.59 1.08 -2.17
CA ALA A 230 -2.80 0.11 -1.42
C ALA A 230 -2.85 0.41 0.09
N GLN A 231 -2.70 1.67 0.49
CA GLN A 231 -2.80 2.06 1.90
C GLN A 231 -4.18 1.76 2.50
N ILE A 232 -5.26 1.99 1.74
CA ILE A 232 -6.62 1.62 2.17
C ILE A 232 -6.72 0.09 2.33
N ALA A 233 -6.31 -0.67 1.32
CA ALA A 233 -6.35 -2.13 1.33
C ALA A 233 -5.54 -2.72 2.49
N THR A 234 -4.31 -2.26 2.68
CA THR A 234 -3.40 -2.77 3.72
C THR A 234 -3.86 -2.39 5.12
N ARG A 235 -4.38 -1.18 5.34
CA ARG A 235 -4.78 -0.71 6.67
C ARG A 235 -6.17 -1.15 7.08
N ILE A 236 -7.18 -0.96 6.22
CA ILE A 236 -8.56 -1.35 6.50
C ILE A 236 -8.72 -2.86 6.33
N GLY A 237 -8.26 -3.40 5.21
CA GLY A 237 -8.28 -4.85 4.96
C GLY A 237 -7.47 -5.61 6.01
N GLY A 238 -6.32 -5.09 6.42
CA GLY A 238 -5.53 -5.63 7.53
C GLY A 238 -6.32 -5.67 8.85
N ALA A 239 -6.97 -4.58 9.24
CA ALA A 239 -7.79 -4.55 10.47
C ALA A 239 -8.95 -5.56 10.43
N ILE A 240 -9.64 -5.67 9.29
CA ILE A 240 -10.71 -6.65 9.09
C ILE A 240 -10.16 -8.08 9.19
N ASN A 241 -9.07 -8.37 8.49
CA ASN A 241 -8.47 -9.71 8.47
C ASN A 241 -8.02 -10.15 9.87
N VAL A 242 -7.36 -9.27 10.62
CA VAL A 242 -6.97 -9.54 12.01
C VAL A 242 -8.18 -9.81 12.90
N SER A 243 -9.24 -9.00 12.77
CA SER A 243 -10.44 -9.15 13.59
C SER A 243 -11.15 -10.49 13.30
N LEU A 244 -11.28 -10.85 12.02
CA LEU A 244 -11.87 -12.12 11.61
C LEU A 244 -11.02 -13.32 12.04
N ALA A 245 -9.69 -13.25 11.88
CA ALA A 245 -8.79 -14.32 12.26
C ALA A 245 -8.85 -14.61 13.77
N LEU A 246 -8.87 -13.56 14.61
CA LEU A 246 -8.99 -13.72 16.07
C LEU A 246 -10.37 -14.23 16.48
N LEU A 247 -11.44 -13.76 15.83
CA LEU A 247 -12.80 -14.25 16.08
C LEU A 247 -12.93 -15.73 15.72
N PHE A 248 -12.39 -16.13 14.57
CA PHE A 248 -12.39 -17.52 14.14
C PHE A 248 -11.58 -18.41 15.09
N LEU A 249 -10.37 -17.98 15.46
CA LEU A 249 -9.53 -18.71 16.41
C LEU A 249 -10.24 -18.89 17.77
N GLY A 250 -10.83 -17.82 18.30
CA GLY A 250 -11.43 -17.84 19.65
C GLY A 250 -12.80 -18.50 19.74
N LYS A 251 -13.52 -18.71 18.64
CA LYS A 251 -14.87 -19.34 18.66
C LYS A 251 -14.96 -20.69 17.98
N VAL A 252 -14.08 -20.98 17.02
CA VAL A 252 -14.19 -22.17 16.17
C VAL A 252 -13.09 -23.18 16.47
N LEU A 253 -11.89 -22.71 16.84
CA LEU A 253 -10.72 -23.56 17.08
C LEU A 253 -10.44 -23.81 18.57
N LEU A 254 -10.86 -22.90 19.44
CA LEU A 254 -10.74 -22.97 20.90
C LEU A 254 -12.15 -23.10 21.51
#